data_AF-A0A366JG61-F1
#
_entry.id   AF-A0A366JG61-F1
#
_cell.length_a   1.000
_cell.length_b   1.000
_cell.length_c   1.000
_cell.angle_alpha   90.00
_cell.angle_beta   90.00
_cell.angle_gamma   90.00
#
_symmetry.space_group_name_H-M   'P 1'
#
loop_
_entity.id
_entity.type
_entity.pdbx_description
1 polymer ?
#
loop_
_entity_poly.entity_id
_entity_poly.type
_entity_poly.pdbx_seq_one_letter_code
_entity_poly.pdbx_strand_id
1 'polypeptide(L)'
;MNIYSSNFTNIRKKKYNNLSNINNVCTPLSFPKGCPVIYPGENHQPITPKILKVENLQYVTYSNGKKRIYTNSDRVVGYSTSDILNPNNFSYVNLYINAMMQPTPLYQVKKGLLVLKSIDIPPEGTPIILQFIKIYGL
;
A
#
# COMPACT_ATOMS: atom_id res chain seq x y z
N MET A 1 33.38 0.94 -13.99
CA MET A 1 32.24 1.50 -14.73
C MET A 1 31.41 2.30 -13.73
N ASN A 2 31.72 3.59 -13.59
CA ASN A 2 31.05 4.54 -12.69
C ASN A 2 30.59 5.70 -13.57
N ILE A 3 29.30 5.98 -13.61
CA ILE A 3 28.73 7.10 -14.37
C ILE A 3 28.21 8.14 -13.39
N TYR A 4 28.55 9.38 -13.72
CA TYR A 4 28.52 10.61 -12.96
C TYR A 4 27.14 11.11 -12.55
N SER A 5 27.12 11.77 -11.39
CA SER A 5 26.13 12.76 -10.94
C SER A 5 26.21 14.03 -11.79
N SER A 6 25.08 14.53 -12.29
CA SER A 6 25.00 15.83 -12.98
C SER A 6 24.25 16.87 -12.14
N ASN A 7 24.93 17.96 -11.85
CA ASN A 7 24.39 19.18 -11.23
C ASN A 7 23.86 20.11 -12.33
N PHE A 8 22.58 20.46 -12.28
CA PHE A 8 22.01 21.52 -13.12
C PHE A 8 21.79 22.80 -12.30
N THR A 9 22.68 23.76 -12.48
CA THR A 9 22.56 25.14 -11.98
C THR A 9 21.95 26.08 -13.01
N ASN A 10 21.06 26.95 -12.52
CA ASN A 10 20.77 28.31 -12.98
C ASN A 10 20.22 28.56 -14.39
N ILE A 11 18.88 28.64 -14.50
CA ILE A 11 18.21 29.53 -15.45
C ILE A 11 17.14 30.33 -14.69
N ARG A 12 17.53 31.48 -14.13
CA ARG A 12 16.57 32.54 -13.75
C ARG A 12 17.15 33.90 -14.11
N LYS A 13 16.26 34.76 -14.59
CA LYS A 13 16.37 36.21 -14.81
C LYS A 13 16.90 36.64 -16.18
N LYS A 14 15.99 36.69 -17.15
CA LYS A 14 15.89 37.89 -17.99
C LYS A 14 14.48 38.01 -18.56
N LYS A 15 14.02 39.27 -18.62
CA LYS A 15 12.86 39.77 -19.37
C LYS A 15 11.55 39.82 -18.60
N TYR A 16 11.33 40.92 -17.87
CA TYR A 16 10.09 41.71 -17.87
C TYR A 16 10.37 43.08 -17.20
N ASN A 17 11.08 43.94 -17.92
CA ASN A 17 11.08 45.38 -17.65
C ASN A 17 10.48 46.04 -18.89
N ASN A 18 9.17 46.30 -18.87
CA ASN A 18 8.47 47.39 -19.56
C ASN A 18 6.97 47.07 -19.64
N LEU A 19 6.21 47.57 -18.67
CA LEU A 19 4.86 48.08 -18.93
C LEU A 19 4.51 49.10 -17.84
N SER A 20 4.81 50.36 -18.11
CA SER A 20 4.34 51.51 -17.34
C SER A 20 2.91 51.89 -17.74
N ASN A 21 2.10 52.26 -16.75
CA ASN A 21 0.87 53.06 -16.82
C ASN A 21 -0.39 52.45 -17.46
N ILE A 22 -1.29 51.92 -16.61
CA ILE A 22 -2.74 52.09 -16.77
C ILE A 22 -3.37 52.20 -15.36
N ASN A 23 -3.85 53.39 -14.97
CA ASN A 23 -4.65 53.58 -13.76
C ASN A 23 -6.07 53.07 -14.00
N ASN A 24 -6.28 51.76 -13.91
CA ASN A 24 -7.62 51.18 -13.93
C ASN A 24 -8.12 51.02 -12.48
N VAL A 25 -9.01 51.92 -12.06
CA VAL A 25 -9.79 51.76 -10.82
C VAL A 25 -10.66 50.51 -10.99
N CYS A 26 -10.30 49.42 -10.31
CA CYS A 26 -11.13 48.22 -10.26
C CYS A 26 -12.34 48.47 -9.37
N THR A 27 -13.54 48.55 -9.95
CA THR A 27 -14.78 48.38 -9.19
C THR A 27 -14.92 46.90 -8.78
N PRO A 28 -15.27 46.58 -7.52
CA PRO A 28 -15.47 45.19 -7.12
C PRO A 28 -16.64 44.59 -7.89
N LEU A 29 -16.37 43.50 -8.62
CA LEU A 29 -17.41 42.71 -9.28
C LEU A 29 -18.42 42.22 -8.22
N SER A 30 -19.71 42.43 -8.45
CA SER A 30 -20.76 41.92 -7.58
C SER A 30 -20.81 40.38 -7.64
N PHE A 31 -21.10 39.77 -6.49
CA PHE A 31 -21.07 38.32 -6.34
C PHE A 31 -22.15 37.63 -7.20
N PRO A 32 -21.79 36.60 -7.99
CA PRO A 32 -22.79 35.78 -8.67
C PRO A 32 -23.56 34.94 -7.62
N LYS A 33 -24.89 35.05 -7.64
CA LYS A 33 -25.75 34.23 -6.78
C LYS A 33 -25.73 32.78 -7.30
N GLY A 34 -25.22 31.85 -6.50
CA GLY A 34 -25.31 30.43 -6.82
C GLY A 34 -24.36 29.49 -6.07
N CYS A 35 -23.19 29.95 -5.63
CA CYS A 35 -22.23 29.13 -4.88
C CYS A 35 -21.45 29.99 -3.87
N PRO A 36 -21.83 30.05 -2.58
CA PRO A 36 -21.11 30.83 -1.58
C PRO A 36 -19.73 30.27 -1.24
N VAL A 37 -19.46 29.01 -1.59
CA VAL A 37 -18.24 28.28 -1.20
C VAL A 37 -17.00 28.68 -2.03
N ILE A 38 -17.20 29.34 -3.18
CA ILE A 38 -16.07 29.60 -4.08
C ILE A 38 -15.44 30.97 -3.79
N TYR A 39 -16.18 31.97 -3.26
CA TYR A 39 -15.58 33.28 -2.96
C TYR A 39 -16.23 34.09 -1.81
N PRO A 40 -15.39 34.73 -0.96
CA PRO A 40 -13.95 34.50 -0.80
C PRO A 40 -13.75 33.15 -0.09
N GLY A 41 -13.10 32.19 -0.77
CA GLY A 41 -12.95 30.82 -0.29
C GLY A 41 -12.45 30.78 1.14
N GLU A 42 -13.14 30.04 2.01
CA GLU A 42 -12.69 29.84 3.39
C GLU A 42 -11.30 29.20 3.37
N ASN A 43 -10.45 29.60 4.34
CA ASN A 43 -9.21 28.89 4.63
C ASN A 43 -9.56 27.50 5.19
N HIS A 44 -9.97 26.58 4.32
CA HIS A 44 -10.09 25.18 4.68
C HIS A 44 -8.66 24.70 4.97
N GLN A 45 -8.36 24.48 6.25
CA GLN A 45 -7.14 23.78 6.64
C GLN A 45 -7.07 22.49 5.80
N PRO A 46 -5.93 22.21 5.15
CA PRO A 46 -5.79 21.01 4.34
C PRO A 46 -6.14 19.81 5.22
N ILE A 47 -7.13 19.02 4.78
CA ILE A 47 -7.52 17.79 5.48
C ILE A 47 -6.26 16.92 5.52
N THR A 48 -5.70 16.74 6.71
CA THR A 48 -4.56 15.85 6.90
C THR A 48 -5.10 14.42 7.06
N PRO A 49 -4.75 13.48 6.16
CA PRO A 49 -5.23 12.12 6.28
C PRO A 49 -4.63 11.48 7.55
N LYS A 50 -5.49 10.81 8.32
CA LYS A 50 -5.03 10.00 9.46
C LYS A 50 -4.40 8.71 8.95
N ILE A 51 -3.08 8.61 9.04
CA ILE A 51 -2.34 7.39 8.69
C ILE A 51 -2.43 6.41 9.86
N LEU A 52 -2.93 5.19 9.59
CA LEU A 52 -2.99 4.12 10.58
C LEU A 52 -1.66 3.37 10.64
N LYS A 53 -1.29 2.92 11.85
CA LYS A 53 -0.13 2.05 12.03
C LYS A 53 -0.46 0.66 11.49
N VAL A 54 0.49 0.07 10.78
CA VAL A 54 0.37 -1.27 10.20
C VAL A 54 1.59 -2.12 10.57
N GLU A 55 1.38 -3.39 10.89
CA GLU A 55 2.42 -4.41 11.00
C GLU A 55 2.20 -5.48 9.91
N ASN A 56 3.30 -5.86 9.23
CA ASN A 56 3.32 -6.85 8.16
C ASN A 56 4.14 -8.07 8.62
N LEU A 57 3.49 -9.23 8.73
CA LEU A 57 4.11 -10.48 9.14
C LEU A 57 3.93 -11.52 8.05
N GLN A 58 4.85 -12.47 7.96
CA GLN A 58 4.78 -13.53 6.97
C GLN A 58 5.22 -14.89 7.52
N TYR A 59 4.55 -15.91 7.02
CA TYR A 59 4.92 -17.32 7.14
C TYR A 59 5.26 -17.83 5.73
N VAL A 60 6.41 -18.49 5.59
CA VAL A 60 6.90 -19.01 4.31
C VAL A 60 7.18 -20.50 4.46
N THR A 61 6.75 -21.29 3.47
CA THR A 61 7.04 -22.72 3.34
C THR A 61 7.23 -23.07 1.88
N TYR A 62 7.80 -24.25 1.60
CA TYR A 62 7.80 -24.84 0.27
C TYR A 62 6.81 -26.01 0.22
N SER A 63 6.15 -26.18 -0.92
CA SER A 63 5.35 -27.37 -1.18
C SER A 63 6.26 -28.60 -1.33
N ASN A 64 5.79 -29.74 -0.84
CA ASN A 64 6.42 -31.05 -1.08
C ASN A 64 5.75 -31.82 -2.24
N GLY A 65 4.87 -31.16 -3.00
CA GLY A 65 4.13 -31.76 -4.12
C GLY A 65 3.03 -32.74 -3.73
N LYS A 66 2.81 -32.99 -2.43
CA LYS A 66 1.94 -34.08 -1.95
C LYS A 66 0.85 -33.64 -0.97
N LYS A 67 1.08 -32.57 -0.20
CA LYS A 67 0.17 -32.16 0.88
C LYS A 67 -0.48 -30.81 0.66
N ARG A 68 -1.67 -30.65 1.26
CA ARG A 68 -2.45 -29.41 1.32
C ARG A 68 -2.45 -28.74 2.68
N ILE A 69 -1.93 -29.44 3.69
CA ILE A 69 -1.95 -29.03 5.08
C ILE A 69 -0.52 -28.64 5.47
N TYR A 70 -0.38 -27.40 5.93
CA TYR A 70 0.88 -26.82 6.37
C TYR A 70 0.74 -26.35 7.80
N THR A 71 1.78 -26.57 8.59
CA THR A 71 1.82 -26.21 10.02
C THR A 71 3.08 -25.42 10.33
N ASN A 72 3.18 -24.88 11.55
CA ASN A 72 4.36 -24.13 11.97
C ASN A 72 5.70 -24.89 11.82
N SER A 73 5.68 -26.24 11.82
CA SER A 73 6.90 -27.02 11.61
C SER A 73 7.42 -26.97 10.17
N ASP A 74 6.57 -26.63 9.21
CA ASP A 74 6.93 -26.53 7.79
C ASP A 74 7.59 -25.17 7.45
N ARG A 75 7.64 -24.27 8.44
CA ARG A 75 8.15 -22.91 8.28
C ARG A 75 9.62 -22.89 7.85
N VAL A 76 9.92 -22.06 6.87
CA VAL A 76 11.29 -21.66 6.52
C VAL A 76 11.69 -20.47 7.40
N VAL A 77 12.46 -20.74 8.46
CA VAL A 77 12.80 -19.75 9.50
C VAL A 77 13.49 -18.50 8.91
N GLY A 78 14.42 -18.65 7.97
CA GLY A 78 15.13 -17.52 7.37
C GLY A 78 14.27 -16.60 6.51
N TYR A 79 13.08 -17.04 6.10
CA TYR A 79 12.15 -16.25 5.28
C TYR A 79 10.84 -15.93 5.98
N SER A 80 10.65 -16.38 7.22
CA SER A 80 9.41 -16.15 7.96
C SER A 80 9.65 -15.19 9.10
N THR A 81 8.80 -14.19 9.25
CA THR A 81 8.82 -13.29 10.41
C THR A 81 7.89 -13.75 11.53
N SER A 82 7.04 -14.76 11.27
CA SER A 82 6.09 -15.30 12.24
C SER A 82 5.70 -16.75 11.94
N ASP A 83 5.06 -17.39 12.93
CA ASP A 83 4.26 -18.59 12.73
C ASP A 83 2.90 -18.29 12.08
N ILE A 84 2.14 -19.34 11.73
CA ILE A 84 0.77 -19.16 11.24
C ILE A 84 -0.10 -18.59 12.39
N LEU A 85 -0.53 -17.34 12.23
CA LEU A 85 -1.25 -16.60 13.26
C LEU A 85 -2.69 -17.09 13.44
N ASN A 86 -3.27 -16.80 14.61
CA ASN A 86 -4.69 -16.94 14.84
C ASN A 86 -5.46 -15.91 13.97
N PRO A 87 -6.56 -16.28 13.28
CA PRO A 87 -7.43 -15.34 12.56
C PRO A 87 -7.85 -14.08 13.33
N ASN A 88 -7.93 -14.15 14.67
CA ASN A 88 -8.28 -13.01 15.51
C ASN A 88 -7.11 -12.03 15.73
N ASN A 89 -5.91 -12.36 15.27
CA ASN A 89 -4.69 -11.57 15.49
C ASN A 89 -4.25 -10.78 14.25
N PHE A 90 -5.05 -10.72 13.20
CA PHE A 90 -4.77 -9.92 12.00
C PHE A 90 -6.05 -9.34 11.40
N SER A 91 -5.90 -8.25 10.63
CA SER A 91 -7.02 -7.57 9.97
C SER A 91 -7.34 -8.22 8.62
N TYR A 92 -6.30 -8.63 7.89
CA TYR A 92 -6.44 -9.39 6.66
C TYR A 92 -5.26 -10.32 6.43
N VAL A 93 -5.48 -11.33 5.59
CA VAL A 93 -4.48 -12.31 5.21
C VAL A 93 -4.49 -12.50 3.69
N ASN A 94 -3.30 -12.60 3.10
CA ASN A 94 -3.11 -12.93 1.70
C ASN A 94 -2.32 -14.23 1.61
N LEU A 95 -2.74 -15.13 0.73
CA LEU A 95 -1.98 -16.32 0.37
C LEU A 95 -1.40 -16.13 -1.03
N TYR A 96 -0.11 -16.42 -1.19
CA TYR A 96 0.56 -16.49 -2.48
C TYR A 96 1.09 -17.90 -2.69
N ILE A 97 0.81 -18.48 -3.85
CA ILE A 97 1.39 -19.75 -4.29
C ILE A 97 2.13 -19.46 -5.59
N ASN A 98 3.42 -19.75 -5.63
CA ASN A 98 4.29 -19.40 -6.76
C ASN A 98 4.18 -17.90 -7.14
N ALA A 99 4.20 -17.01 -6.14
CA ALA A 99 3.98 -15.56 -6.28
C ALA A 99 2.61 -15.12 -6.82
N MET A 100 1.66 -16.04 -7.06
CA MET A 100 0.30 -15.71 -7.50
C MET A 100 -0.65 -15.60 -6.30
N MET A 101 -1.37 -14.48 -6.19
CA MET A 101 -2.36 -14.27 -5.13
C MET A 101 -3.53 -15.25 -5.26
N GLN A 102 -3.82 -15.95 -4.16
CA GLN A 102 -4.90 -16.91 -4.08
C GLN A 102 -6.15 -16.28 -3.45
N PRO A 103 -7.34 -16.47 -4.04
CA PRO A 103 -8.58 -15.95 -3.47
C PRO A 103 -8.97 -16.70 -2.18
N THR A 104 -9.59 -15.98 -1.24
CA THR A 104 -9.96 -16.46 0.11
C THR A 104 -10.70 -17.80 0.15
N PRO A 105 -11.65 -18.11 -0.77
CA PRO A 105 -12.33 -19.40 -0.74
C PRO A 105 -11.41 -20.62 -0.95
N LEU A 106 -10.24 -20.44 -1.56
CA LEU A 106 -9.30 -21.51 -1.87
C LEU A 106 -8.39 -21.90 -0.70
N TYR A 107 -8.53 -21.27 0.46
CA TYR A 107 -7.76 -21.67 1.63
C TYR A 107 -8.52 -21.45 2.94
N GLN A 108 -7.95 -21.98 4.02
CA GLN A 108 -8.39 -21.72 5.38
C GLN A 108 -7.18 -21.58 6.27
N VAL A 109 -7.23 -20.57 7.15
CA VAL A 109 -6.21 -20.32 8.17
C VAL A 109 -6.83 -20.56 9.54
N LYS A 110 -6.12 -21.29 10.39
CA LYS A 110 -6.33 -21.37 11.83
C LYS A 110 -4.98 -21.14 12.51
N LYS A 111 -4.99 -20.93 13.83
CA LYS A 111 -3.74 -20.83 14.60
C LYS A 111 -2.86 -22.07 14.32
N GLY A 112 -1.68 -21.86 13.78
CA GLY A 112 -0.72 -22.92 13.47
C GLY A 112 -1.04 -23.79 12.26
N LEU A 113 -2.05 -23.46 11.46
CA LEU A 113 -2.55 -24.33 10.38
C LEU A 113 -3.01 -23.55 9.14
N LEU A 114 -2.48 -23.92 7.99
CA LEU A 114 -2.95 -23.51 6.66
C LEU A 114 -3.46 -24.74 5.91
N VAL A 115 -4.68 -24.68 5.39
CA VAL A 115 -5.28 -25.72 4.54
C VAL A 115 -5.58 -25.14 3.17
N LEU A 116 -4.98 -25.72 2.13
CA LEU A 116 -5.32 -25.43 0.73
C LEU A 116 -6.56 -26.21 0.33
N LYS A 117 -7.56 -25.52 -0.23
CA LYS A 117 -8.85 -26.09 -0.68
C LYS A 117 -8.95 -26.23 -2.20
N SER A 118 -7.96 -25.75 -2.96
CA SER A 118 -7.87 -26.00 -4.40
C SER A 118 -7.83 -27.50 -4.69
N ILE A 119 -8.24 -27.89 -5.89
CA ILE A 119 -8.09 -29.27 -6.39
C ILE A 119 -6.62 -29.56 -6.71
N ASP A 120 -5.88 -28.59 -7.22
CA ASP A 120 -4.47 -28.78 -7.56
C ASP A 120 -3.59 -28.67 -6.32
N ILE A 121 -2.57 -29.52 -6.24
CA ILE A 121 -1.51 -29.45 -5.23
C ILE A 121 -0.34 -28.68 -5.85
N PRO A 122 0.21 -27.65 -5.18
CA PRO A 122 1.36 -26.93 -5.72
C PRO A 122 2.53 -27.91 -5.95
N PRO A 123 3.23 -27.84 -7.11
CA PRO A 123 4.38 -28.71 -7.37
C PRO A 123 5.45 -28.64 -6.27
N GLU A 124 6.25 -29.68 -6.14
CA GLU A 124 7.36 -29.71 -5.19
C GLU A 124 8.30 -28.50 -5.40
N GLY A 125 8.76 -27.90 -4.29
CA GLY A 125 9.59 -26.71 -4.30
C GLY A 125 8.84 -25.39 -4.55
N THR A 126 7.52 -25.43 -4.82
CA THR A 126 6.73 -24.20 -5.02
C THR A 126 6.69 -23.38 -3.73
N PRO A 127 7.06 -22.08 -3.73
CA PRO A 127 6.95 -21.24 -2.56
C PRO A 127 5.50 -20.94 -2.23
N ILE A 128 5.17 -21.06 -0.95
CA ILE A 128 3.87 -20.72 -0.38
C ILE A 128 4.11 -19.67 0.70
N ILE A 129 3.51 -18.49 0.52
CA ILE A 129 3.69 -17.35 1.40
C ILE A 129 2.33 -16.94 1.94
N LEU A 130 2.18 -16.95 3.26
CA LEU A 130 1.01 -16.44 3.95
C LEU A 130 1.38 -15.11 4.61
N GLN A 131 0.85 -14.01 4.10
CA GLN A 131 1.10 -12.67 4.60
C GLN A 131 -0.05 -12.23 5.49
N PHE A 132 0.26 -11.81 6.71
CA PHE A 132 -0.68 -11.27 7.68
C PHE A 132 -0.47 -9.77 7.82
N ILE A 133 -1.56 -9.02 7.72
CA ILE A 133 -1.51 -7.58 7.93
C ILE A 133 -2.38 -7.19 9.10
N LYS A 134 -1.77 -6.47 10.04
CA LYS A 134 -2.39 -5.98 11.27
C LYS A 134 -2.48 -4.47 11.18
N ILE A 135 -3.69 -3.96 11.04
CA ILE A 135 -3.98 -2.53 11.08
C ILE A 135 -4.38 -2.18 12.51
N TYR A 136 -3.73 -1.19 13.11
CA TYR A 136 -4.03 -0.71 14.45
C TYR A 136 -4.89 0.56 14.39
N GLY A 137 -5.85 0.67 15.31
CA GLY A 137 -6.73 1.84 15.41
C GLY A 137 -7.84 1.87 14.36
N LEU A 138 -8.24 0.70 13.85
CA LEU A 138 -9.58 0.47 13.29
C LEU A 138 -10.62 0.44 14.42
#